data_AF-A0AAV2QYV6-F1
#
_entry.id   AF-A0AAV2QYV6-F1
#
_cell.length_a   1.000
_cell.length_b   1.000
_cell.length_c   1.000
_cell.angle_alpha   90.00
_cell.angle_beta   90.00
_cell.angle_gamma   90.00
#
_symmetry.space_group_name_H-M   'P 1'
#
loop_
_entity.id
_entity.type
_entity.pdbx_description
1 polymer ?
#
loop_
_entity_poly.entity_id
_entity_poly.type
_entity_poly.pdbx_seq_one_letter_code
_entity_poly.pdbx_strand_id
1 'polypeptide(L)'
;FANLECQQGDSYGFCVTSLECSNFGGTSLGSCARGFGTCCFKSLTTCDTTSNMNVTYIRNPDWSSATTSSGTCNYYIERAANVCQLRLDFEKFEMYIPSADGDTDDGKCDNDKLTITPKSADTFDYFCGKMPPKFHYYVDVRDISTDTHTNFQFTMGSAVTQSRYWSIRVTQVSCDMR
;
A
#
# COMPACT_ATOMS: atom_id res chain seq x y z
N PHE A 1 -19.47 16.32 -0.04
CA PHE A 1 -19.39 15.08 0.75
C PHE A 1 -18.62 14.01 0.03
N ALA A 2 -18.70 13.96 -1.31
CA ALA A 2 -17.73 13.21 -2.10
C ALA A 2 -16.33 13.63 -1.66
N ASN A 3 -15.49 12.62 -1.54
CA ASN A 3 -14.07 12.77 -1.33
C ASN A 3 -13.57 13.02 0.11
N LEU A 4 -14.33 12.60 1.12
CA LEU A 4 -13.88 12.60 2.51
C LEU A 4 -13.40 11.22 2.95
N GLU A 5 -12.32 11.14 3.72
CA GLU A 5 -11.99 9.92 4.46
C GLU A 5 -13.13 9.52 5.39
N CYS A 6 -13.40 8.23 5.49
CA CYS A 6 -14.39 7.66 6.39
C CYS A 6 -13.81 6.43 7.08
N GLN A 7 -14.30 6.14 8.27
CA GLN A 7 -13.83 5.04 9.10
C GLN A 7 -15.04 4.25 9.62
N GLN A 8 -14.91 2.92 9.62
CA GLN A 8 -15.87 1.98 10.20
C GLN A 8 -15.06 0.96 11.01
N GLY A 9 -15.18 1.01 12.34
CA GLY A 9 -14.28 0.25 13.23
C GLY A 9 -12.83 0.66 13.01
N ASP A 10 -11.95 -0.33 12.78
CA ASP A 10 -10.52 -0.11 12.49
C ASP A 10 -10.22 0.02 10.99
N SER A 11 -11.23 -0.12 10.12
CA SER A 11 -11.07 -0.01 8.68
C SER A 11 -11.41 1.38 8.18
N TYR A 12 -10.60 1.86 7.27
CA TYR A 12 -10.74 3.16 6.63
C TYR A 12 -11.05 3.01 5.16
N GLY A 13 -11.80 3.96 4.64
CA GLY A 13 -12.14 4.08 3.25
C GLY A 13 -12.36 5.53 2.88
N PHE A 14 -13.07 5.70 1.77
CA PHE A 14 -13.36 6.98 1.19
C PHE A 14 -14.84 7.07 0.87
N CYS A 15 -15.45 8.20 1.24
CA CYS A 15 -16.88 8.40 1.10
C CYS A 15 -17.23 8.74 -0.35
N VAL A 16 -17.86 7.80 -1.03
CA VAL A 16 -18.27 7.87 -2.44
C VAL A 16 -19.70 7.35 -2.60
N THR A 17 -20.30 7.50 -3.78
CA THR A 17 -21.57 6.83 -4.09
C THR A 17 -21.36 5.31 -4.21
N SER A 18 -22.42 4.53 -4.00
CA SER A 18 -22.34 3.07 -4.19
C SER A 18 -21.94 2.68 -5.60
N LEU A 19 -22.37 3.44 -6.61
CA LEU A 19 -22.01 3.22 -8.00
C LEU A 19 -20.51 3.47 -8.25
N GLU A 20 -19.96 4.56 -7.74
CA GLU A 20 -18.52 4.85 -7.84
C GLU A 20 -17.69 3.76 -7.14
N CYS A 21 -18.11 3.34 -5.94
CA CYS A 21 -17.47 2.25 -5.21
C CYS A 21 -17.39 0.97 -6.06
N SER A 22 -18.50 0.57 -6.68
CA SER A 22 -18.55 -0.59 -7.58
C SER A 22 -17.70 -0.40 -8.85
N ASN A 23 -17.71 0.80 -9.45
CA ASN A 23 -16.91 1.10 -10.65
C ASN A 23 -15.40 1.00 -10.40
N PHE A 24 -14.94 1.34 -9.20
CA PHE A 24 -13.54 1.15 -8.80
C PHE A 24 -13.20 -0.31 -8.45
N GLY A 25 -14.20 -1.20 -8.38
CA GLY A 25 -14.05 -2.55 -7.86
C GLY A 25 -13.77 -2.56 -6.35
N GLY A 26 -14.28 -1.56 -5.63
CA GLY A 26 -14.11 -1.41 -4.20
C GLY A 26 -15.13 -2.21 -3.39
N THR A 27 -14.92 -2.22 -2.07
CA THR A 27 -15.77 -2.86 -1.07
C THR A 27 -16.32 -1.80 -0.11
N SER A 28 -17.62 -1.89 0.17
CA SER A 28 -18.31 -1.03 1.13
C SER A 28 -18.05 -1.48 2.56
N LEU A 29 -17.55 -0.57 3.41
CA LEU A 29 -17.43 -0.73 4.85
C LEU A 29 -18.71 -0.36 5.62
N GLY A 30 -19.59 0.44 5.01
CA GLY A 30 -20.79 0.96 5.66
C GLY A 30 -21.24 2.29 5.04
N SER A 31 -22.20 2.95 5.67
CA SER A 31 -22.67 4.25 5.20
C SER A 31 -21.78 5.39 5.70
N CYS A 32 -21.68 6.46 4.92
CA CYS A 32 -21.02 7.70 5.28
C CYS A 32 -21.88 8.89 4.85
N ALA A 33 -21.46 10.12 5.17
CA ALA A 33 -22.19 11.34 4.84
C ALA A 33 -23.69 11.28 5.23
N ARG A 34 -23.99 10.82 6.45
CA ARG A 34 -25.37 10.65 6.95
C ARG A 34 -26.27 9.75 6.07
N GLY A 35 -25.68 8.78 5.38
CA GLY A 35 -26.40 7.83 4.53
C GLY A 35 -26.43 8.20 3.04
N PHE A 36 -25.87 9.35 2.65
CA PHE A 36 -25.79 9.75 1.23
C PHE A 36 -24.66 9.06 0.46
N GLY A 37 -23.71 8.42 1.15
CA GLY A 37 -22.61 7.69 0.52
C GLY A 37 -22.31 6.37 1.20
N THR A 38 -21.45 5.59 0.55
CA THR A 38 -20.79 4.40 1.11
C THR A 38 -19.33 4.72 1.41
N CYS A 39 -18.86 4.21 2.54
CA CYS A 39 -17.45 4.23 2.89
C CYS A 39 -16.74 3.10 2.16
N CYS A 40 -15.98 3.42 1.11
CA CYS A 40 -15.45 2.42 0.18
C CYS A 40 -13.91 2.33 0.24
N PHE A 41 -13.35 1.14 0.07
CA PHE A 41 -11.91 0.93 -0.11
C PHE A 41 -11.66 -0.15 -1.16
N LYS A 42 -10.44 -0.26 -1.67
CA LYS A 42 -10.01 -1.42 -2.48
C LYS A 42 -8.95 -2.22 -1.75
N SER A 43 -8.96 -3.53 -1.92
CA SER A 43 -7.92 -4.42 -1.42
C SER A 43 -7.22 -5.08 -2.60
N LEU A 44 -5.89 -4.98 -2.65
CA LEU A 44 -5.05 -5.70 -3.60
C LEU A 44 -4.38 -6.85 -2.87
N THR A 45 -4.77 -8.08 -3.19
CA THR A 45 -4.13 -9.31 -2.69
C THR A 45 -3.45 -10.05 -3.83
N THR A 46 -4.00 -10.00 -5.05
CA THR A 46 -3.40 -10.60 -6.24
C THR A 46 -2.23 -9.76 -6.75
N CYS A 47 -1.10 -10.41 -7.02
CA CYS A 47 0.07 -9.77 -7.63
C CYS A 47 -0.24 -9.22 -9.02
N ASP A 48 0.55 -8.24 -9.43
CA ASP A 48 0.50 -7.53 -10.70
C ASP A 48 -0.85 -6.86 -10.98
N THR A 49 -1.50 -6.39 -9.92
CA THR A 49 -2.76 -5.65 -9.98
C THR A 49 -2.57 -4.16 -9.72
N THR A 50 -3.49 -3.37 -10.27
CA THR A 50 -3.49 -1.91 -10.15
C THR A 50 -4.74 -1.42 -9.41
N SER A 51 -4.57 -0.36 -8.61
CA SER A 51 -5.66 0.42 -8.04
C SER A 51 -5.48 1.89 -8.36
N ASN A 52 -6.56 2.53 -8.81
CA ASN A 52 -6.70 3.99 -8.94
C ASN A 52 -7.56 4.60 -7.84
N MET A 53 -7.89 3.82 -6.81
CA MET A 53 -8.76 4.27 -5.72
C MET A 53 -7.98 5.09 -4.68
N ASN A 54 -8.63 6.09 -4.10
CA ASN A 54 -7.99 6.97 -3.10
C ASN A 54 -7.54 6.25 -1.83
N VAL A 55 -8.26 5.21 -1.41
CA VAL A 55 -7.87 4.35 -0.28
C VAL A 55 -7.75 2.91 -0.77
N THR A 56 -6.52 2.41 -0.80
CA THR A 56 -6.18 1.05 -1.23
C THR A 56 -5.39 0.33 -0.16
N TYR A 57 -5.73 -0.91 0.15
CA TYR A 57 -4.94 -1.78 1.02
C TYR A 57 -4.12 -2.72 0.15
N ILE A 58 -2.80 -2.62 0.22
CA ILE A 58 -1.88 -3.58 -0.39
C ILE A 58 -1.61 -4.67 0.65
N ARG A 59 -1.97 -5.90 0.32
CA ARG A 59 -1.96 -7.02 1.27
C ARG A 59 -1.36 -8.27 0.65
N ASN A 60 -0.79 -9.14 1.48
CA ASN A 60 -0.21 -10.38 0.95
C ASN A 60 -1.27 -11.25 0.25
N PRO A 61 -0.87 -12.09 -0.73
CA PRO A 61 -1.83 -12.91 -1.50
C PRO A 61 -2.77 -13.74 -0.64
N ASP A 62 -2.24 -14.27 0.45
CA ASP A 62 -2.96 -15.12 1.41
C ASP A 62 -3.62 -14.33 2.56
N TRP A 63 -3.95 -13.04 2.35
CA TRP A 63 -4.40 -12.14 3.42
C TRP A 63 -5.54 -12.72 4.27
N SER A 64 -5.52 -12.34 5.55
CA SER A 64 -5.98 -13.04 6.76
C SER A 64 -4.98 -14.06 7.32
N SER A 65 -4.08 -14.58 6.49
CA SER A 65 -3.00 -15.51 6.87
C SER A 65 -1.64 -15.04 6.35
N ALA A 66 -0.58 -15.69 6.82
CA ALA A 66 0.77 -15.41 6.36
C ALA A 66 0.96 -15.98 4.97
N THR A 67 1.80 -15.35 4.15
CA THR A 67 2.33 -16.01 2.97
C THR A 67 3.73 -16.58 3.25
N THR A 68 4.01 -17.76 2.73
CA THR A 68 5.34 -18.41 2.77
C THR A 68 5.93 -18.56 1.37
N SER A 69 5.29 -17.94 0.37
CA SER A 69 5.73 -17.96 -1.02
C SER A 69 7.08 -17.24 -1.19
N SER A 70 7.82 -17.63 -2.24
CA SER A 70 9.05 -16.96 -2.67
C SER A 70 8.86 -16.39 -4.07
N GLY A 71 9.72 -15.46 -4.47
CA GLY A 71 9.64 -14.78 -5.76
C GLY A 71 9.32 -13.30 -5.60
N THR A 72 8.68 -12.71 -6.61
CA THR A 72 8.33 -11.29 -6.64
C THR A 72 6.83 -11.11 -6.79
N CYS A 73 6.26 -10.14 -6.09
CA CYS A 73 4.88 -9.73 -6.21
C CYS A 73 4.82 -8.20 -6.31
N ASN A 74 4.27 -7.68 -7.41
CA ASN A 74 4.14 -6.24 -7.61
C ASN A 74 2.69 -5.81 -7.36
N TYR A 75 2.51 -4.60 -6.84
CA TYR A 75 1.23 -3.92 -6.80
C TYR A 75 1.42 -2.50 -7.32
N TYR A 76 0.44 -1.99 -8.05
CA TYR A 76 0.54 -0.67 -8.67
C TYR A 76 -0.55 0.24 -8.14
N ILE A 77 -0.15 1.46 -7.77
CA ILE A 77 -1.09 2.54 -7.45
C ILE A 77 -1.03 3.55 -8.58
N GLU A 78 -2.15 3.66 -9.31
CA GLU A 78 -2.36 4.69 -10.30
C GLU A 78 -2.81 5.97 -9.60
N ARG A 79 -1.99 7.01 -9.72
CA ARG A 79 -2.19 8.31 -9.11
C ARG A 79 -3.34 9.04 -9.80
N ALA A 80 -4.29 9.54 -9.01
CA ALA A 80 -5.34 10.43 -9.49
C ALA A 80 -4.80 11.82 -9.90
N ALA A 81 -5.60 12.58 -10.63
CA ALA A 81 -5.26 13.97 -10.94
C ALA A 81 -5.09 14.78 -9.63
N ASN A 82 -4.13 15.72 -9.64
CA ASN A 82 -3.86 16.63 -8.52
C ASN A 82 -3.43 15.94 -7.19
N VAL A 83 -2.88 14.73 -7.26
CA VAL A 83 -2.26 14.06 -6.09
C VAL A 83 -0.76 14.34 -6.09
N CYS A 84 -0.24 14.75 -4.94
CA CYS A 84 1.18 15.08 -4.76
C CYS A 84 1.91 14.04 -3.92
N GLN A 85 1.21 13.31 -3.06
CA GLN A 85 1.84 12.34 -2.16
C GLN A 85 0.98 11.09 -2.02
N LEU A 86 1.63 9.96 -1.77
CA LEU A 86 0.99 8.77 -1.22
C LEU A 86 1.37 8.68 0.25
N ARG A 87 0.37 8.64 1.13
CA ARG A 87 0.57 8.29 2.53
C ARG A 87 0.42 6.78 2.68
N LEU A 88 1.43 6.15 3.24
CA LEU A 88 1.44 4.72 3.57
C LEU A 88 1.30 4.59 5.07
N ASP A 89 0.25 3.93 5.53
CA ASP A 89 0.11 3.52 6.93
C ASP A 89 0.34 2.00 7.01
N PHE A 90 1.38 1.58 7.72
CA PHE A 90 1.76 0.17 7.87
C PHE A 90 0.96 -0.43 9.03
N GLU A 91 -0.18 -1.04 8.71
CA GLU A 91 -1.06 -1.66 9.70
C GLU A 91 -0.50 -2.96 10.24
N LYS A 92 0.09 -3.76 9.33
CA LYS A 92 0.87 -4.94 9.66
C LYS A 92 1.98 -5.08 8.62
N PHE A 93 3.21 -5.25 9.06
CA PHE A 93 4.33 -5.51 8.17
C PHE A 93 5.38 -6.33 8.91
N GLU A 94 5.55 -7.56 8.48
CA GLU A 94 6.50 -8.54 9.00
C GLU A 94 7.05 -9.33 7.82
N MET A 95 8.29 -9.05 7.47
CA MET A 95 9.08 -9.79 6.48
C MET A 95 10.36 -10.29 7.15
N TYR A 96 11.19 -11.05 6.43
CA TYR A 96 12.51 -11.44 6.93
C TYR A 96 13.31 -10.20 7.34
N ILE A 97 14.02 -10.32 8.47
CA ILE A 97 14.77 -9.22 9.07
C ILE A 97 15.95 -8.81 8.17
N PRO A 98 16.47 -7.57 8.32
CA PRO A 98 17.75 -7.24 7.72
C PRO A 98 18.86 -8.21 8.16
N SER A 99 19.88 -8.39 7.34
CA SER A 99 21.12 -9.06 7.71
C SER A 99 21.67 -8.49 9.02
N ALA A 100 22.17 -9.39 9.87
CA ALA A 100 22.75 -9.10 11.17
C ALA A 100 24.03 -9.93 11.35
N ASP A 101 24.91 -9.90 10.34
CA ASP A 101 26.13 -10.71 10.27
C ASP A 101 27.34 -10.04 10.93
N GLY A 102 27.24 -8.76 11.30
CA GLY A 102 28.29 -8.01 11.98
C GLY A 102 29.44 -7.57 11.05
N ASP A 103 29.24 -7.57 9.73
CA ASP A 103 30.20 -7.10 8.73
C ASP A 103 29.57 -5.98 7.85
N THR A 104 30.15 -5.69 6.68
CA THR A 104 29.71 -4.65 5.74
C THR A 104 28.32 -4.85 5.14
N ASP A 105 27.70 -5.99 5.41
CA ASP A 105 26.35 -6.33 4.99
C ASP A 105 25.31 -6.12 6.09
N ASP A 106 25.68 -5.72 7.31
CA ASP A 106 24.76 -5.45 8.41
C ASP A 106 23.69 -4.40 8.04
N GLY A 107 22.43 -4.69 8.36
CA GLY A 107 21.28 -3.80 8.10
C GLY A 107 20.73 -3.84 6.67
N LYS A 108 21.18 -4.76 5.80
CA LYS A 108 20.67 -4.89 4.41
C LYS A 108 19.47 -5.83 4.30
N CYS A 109 18.55 -5.48 3.38
CA CYS A 109 17.36 -6.27 3.09
C CYS A 109 17.61 -7.29 1.95
N ASP A 110 18.52 -8.24 2.18
CA ASP A 110 18.99 -9.15 1.13
C ASP A 110 18.02 -10.30 0.80
N ASN A 111 17.26 -10.76 1.81
CA ASN A 111 16.34 -11.88 1.64
C ASN A 111 14.95 -11.41 1.20
N ASP A 112 14.33 -10.59 2.04
CA ASP A 112 13.02 -10.02 1.78
C ASP A 112 13.14 -8.49 1.70
N LYS A 113 12.43 -7.89 0.75
CA LYS A 113 12.34 -6.43 0.63
C LYS A 113 11.00 -6.01 0.05
N LEU A 114 10.41 -4.97 0.62
CA LEU A 114 9.49 -4.09 -0.08
C LEU A 114 10.34 -2.99 -0.73
N THR A 115 10.24 -2.82 -2.03
CA THR A 115 10.80 -1.68 -2.77
C THR A 115 9.66 -0.83 -3.30
N ILE A 116 9.69 0.47 -3.02
CA ILE A 116 8.69 1.42 -3.49
C ILE A 116 9.33 2.30 -4.54
N THR A 117 8.85 2.21 -5.77
CA THR A 117 9.38 2.96 -6.91
C THR A 117 8.27 3.86 -7.46
N PRO A 118 8.21 5.14 -7.05
CA PRO A 118 7.54 6.14 -7.86
C PRO A 118 8.23 6.16 -9.24
N LYS A 119 7.50 6.19 -10.36
CA LYS A 119 8.09 5.92 -11.68
C LYS A 119 9.17 6.91 -12.15
N SER A 120 9.44 8.01 -11.42
CA SER A 120 10.75 8.66 -11.53
C SER A 120 11.83 7.80 -10.90
N ALA A 121 12.74 7.32 -11.75
CA ALA A 121 13.75 6.32 -11.41
C ALA A 121 14.82 6.74 -10.37
N ASP A 122 14.73 7.93 -9.77
CA ASP A 122 15.84 8.48 -8.96
C ASP A 122 15.66 8.30 -7.45
N THR A 123 14.46 7.95 -6.96
CA THR A 123 14.22 7.74 -5.53
C THR A 123 13.41 6.47 -5.31
N PHE A 124 13.99 5.51 -4.61
CA PHE A 124 13.29 4.33 -4.11
C PHE A 124 13.54 4.18 -2.63
N ASP A 125 12.51 3.76 -1.91
CA ASP A 125 12.62 3.36 -0.51
C ASP A 125 12.54 1.85 -0.43
N TYR A 126 13.30 1.26 0.49
CA TYR A 126 13.22 -0.17 0.76
C TYR A 126 13.01 -0.44 2.24
N PHE A 127 12.18 -1.45 2.52
CA PHE A 127 11.80 -1.85 3.87
C PHE A 127 11.86 -3.37 4.00
N CYS A 128 12.33 -3.86 5.14
CA CYS A 128 12.25 -5.27 5.54
C CYS A 128 12.13 -5.40 7.07
N GLY A 129 12.05 -6.62 7.58
CA GLY A 129 11.80 -6.88 8.98
C GLY A 129 10.39 -6.49 9.43
N LYS A 130 10.29 -5.88 10.62
CA LYS A 130 9.02 -5.55 11.26
C LYS A 130 8.88 -4.05 11.47
N MET A 131 7.78 -3.48 10.97
CA MET A 131 7.46 -2.07 11.23
C MET A 131 6.76 -1.91 12.58
N PRO A 132 7.05 -0.84 13.35
CA PRO A 132 6.35 -0.59 14.60
C PRO A 132 4.87 -0.23 14.34
N PRO A 133 3.98 -0.43 15.32
CA PRO A 133 2.59 -0.03 15.19
C PRO A 133 2.47 1.46 14.84
N LYS A 134 1.55 1.79 13.92
CA LYS A 134 1.27 3.18 13.47
C LYS A 134 2.43 3.87 12.75
N PHE A 135 3.42 3.10 12.28
CA PHE A 135 4.42 3.63 11.36
C PHE A 135 3.73 4.10 10.08
N HIS A 136 4.11 5.29 9.63
CA HIS A 136 3.65 5.82 8.37
C HIS A 136 4.80 6.42 7.57
N TYR A 137 4.65 6.43 6.26
CA TYR A 137 5.64 6.89 5.32
C TYR A 137 4.96 7.69 4.21
N TYR A 138 5.61 8.76 3.74
CA TYR A 138 5.09 9.56 2.63
C TYR A 138 5.98 9.37 1.42
N VAL A 139 5.37 8.99 0.30
CA VAL A 139 6.03 8.91 -1.00
C VAL A 139 5.66 10.17 -1.77
N ASP A 140 6.66 10.96 -2.17
CA ASP A 140 6.44 12.07 -3.08
C ASP A 140 6.15 11.52 -4.47
N VAL A 141 5.01 11.92 -5.04
CA VAL A 141 4.59 11.53 -6.38
C VAL A 141 4.33 12.73 -7.28
N ARG A 142 4.90 13.91 -6.99
CA ARG A 142 4.76 15.11 -7.82
C ARG A 142 5.52 14.99 -9.15
N ASP A 143 4.85 15.27 -10.26
CA ASP A 143 5.45 15.57 -11.58
C ASP A 143 6.66 14.72 -12.01
N ILE A 144 6.57 13.42 -11.77
CA ILE A 144 7.68 12.46 -11.95
C ILE A 144 7.67 11.68 -13.27
N SER A 145 6.79 12.05 -14.21
CA SER A 145 6.75 11.72 -15.65
C SER A 145 5.30 11.77 -16.15
N THR A 146 5.08 11.54 -17.45
CA THR A 146 3.75 11.19 -18.01
C THR A 146 3.19 9.89 -17.44
N ASP A 147 3.95 9.16 -16.62
CA ASP A 147 3.47 7.94 -15.99
C ASP A 147 2.87 8.18 -14.61
N THR A 148 1.71 7.58 -14.40
CA THR A 148 0.86 7.75 -13.22
C THR A 148 1.04 6.63 -12.19
N HIS A 149 1.87 5.61 -12.44
CA HIS A 149 1.94 4.44 -11.55
C HIS A 149 3.11 4.49 -10.57
N THR A 150 2.83 4.20 -9.29
CA THR A 150 3.84 3.84 -8.28
C THR A 150 3.86 2.33 -8.10
N ASN A 151 5.04 1.71 -8.21
CA ASN A 151 5.23 0.27 -8.02
C ASN A 151 5.60 -0.05 -6.56
N PHE A 152 4.90 -1.00 -5.96
CA PHE A 152 5.19 -1.62 -4.67
C PHE A 152 5.63 -3.06 -4.94
N GLN A 153 6.94 -3.27 -5.02
CA GLN A 153 7.53 -4.57 -5.30
C GLN A 153 7.92 -5.28 -4.01
N PHE A 154 7.30 -6.43 -3.74
CA PHE A 154 7.68 -7.34 -2.68
C PHE A 154 8.56 -8.44 -3.27
N THR A 155 9.85 -8.44 -2.93
CA THR A 155 10.76 -9.56 -3.20
C THR A 155 10.82 -10.44 -1.96
N MET A 156 10.64 -11.74 -2.14
CA MET A 156 10.57 -12.74 -1.08
C MET A 156 11.59 -13.83 -1.35
N GLY A 157 12.57 -13.96 -0.45
CA GLY A 157 13.62 -14.96 -0.56
C GLY A 157 13.10 -16.39 -0.40
N SER A 158 13.93 -17.36 -0.78
CA SER A 158 13.62 -18.80 -0.69
C SER A 158 13.75 -19.37 0.72
N ALA A 159 13.99 -18.54 1.75
CA ALA A 159 13.94 -18.94 3.15
C ALA A 159 12.49 -19.33 3.55
N VAL A 160 12.11 -20.57 3.20
CA VAL A 160 10.74 -21.13 3.25
C VAL A 160 10.14 -21.25 4.65
N THR A 161 10.91 -20.99 5.70
CA THR A 161 10.43 -21.07 7.09
C THR A 161 9.86 -19.76 7.63
N GLN A 162 9.91 -18.66 6.87
CA GLN A 162 9.42 -17.37 7.34
C GLN A 162 7.96 -17.12 6.90
N SER A 163 7.06 -17.00 7.87
CA SER A 163 5.74 -16.41 7.67
C SER A 163 5.88 -14.92 7.42
N ARG A 164 5.35 -14.43 6.30
CA ARG A 164 5.35 -13.01 5.90
C ARG A 164 3.93 -12.46 5.96
N TYR A 165 3.82 -11.23 6.44
CA TYR A 165 2.56 -10.49 6.49
C TYR A 165 2.77 -9.06 6.03
N TRP A 166 1.89 -8.56 5.17
CA TRP A 166 1.77 -7.13 4.94
C TRP A 166 0.30 -6.72 4.76
N SER A 167 -0.06 -5.60 5.36
CA SER A 167 -1.23 -4.77 5.08
C SER A 167 -0.79 -3.33 5.21
N ILE A 168 -0.69 -2.66 4.06
CA ILE A 168 -0.30 -1.27 3.96
C ILE A 168 -1.50 -0.53 3.38
N ARG A 169 -2.02 0.41 4.13
CA ARG A 169 -3.07 1.31 3.65
C ARG A 169 -2.40 2.47 2.91
N VAL A 170 -2.68 2.57 1.63
CA VAL A 170 -2.24 3.66 0.77
C VAL A 170 -3.38 4.66 0.62
N THR A 171 -3.11 5.91 1.00
CA THR A 171 -4.01 7.04 0.83
C THR A 171 -3.40 8.07 -0.13
N GLN A 172 -4.15 8.44 -1.17
CA GLN A 172 -3.74 9.49 -2.10
C GLN A 172 -4.00 10.88 -1.50
N VAL A 173 -2.96 11.71 -1.44
CA VAL A 173 -2.98 13.04 -0.80
C VAL A 173 -2.91 14.13 -1.87
N SER A 174 -3.98 14.93 -1.96
CA SER A 174 -4.09 16.08 -2.86
C SER A 174 -2.99 17.11 -2.64
N CYS A 175 -2.54 17.76 -3.72
CA CYS A 175 -1.64 18.90 -3.69
C CYS A 175 -2.19 20.13 -2.95
N ASP A 176 -3.52 20.24 -2.83
CA ASP A 176 -4.19 21.38 -2.19
C ASP A 176 -4.19 21.29 -0.66
N MET A 177 -3.80 20.13 -0.10
CA MET A 177 -3.66 19.97 1.34
C MET A 177 -2.34 20.59 1.80
N ARG A 178 -2.37 21.91 2.02
CA ARG A 178 -1.27 22.70 2.59
C ARG A 178 -1.65 23.28 3.95
#